data_AF-A0A352SP05-F1
#
_entry.id   AF-A0A352SP05-F1
#
_cell.length_a   1.000
_cell.length_b   1.000
_cell.length_c   1.000
_cell.angle_alpha   90.00
_cell.angle_beta   90.00
_cell.angle_gamma   90.00
#
_symmetry.space_group_name_H-M   'P 1'
#
loop_
_entity.id
_entity.type
_entity.pdbx_description
1 polymer ?
#
loop_
_entity_poly.entity_id
_entity_poly.type
_entity_poly.pdbx_seq_one_letter_code
_entity_poly.pdbx_strand_id
1 'polypeptide(L)'
;GETGRTGDMRWHPVNACILFMGMLEGASVTTVEGIARADGSLHPCQQVMVDHHGSQCGFCTPGFVMSLFAAWCNGDGLAASAIDTTLAGNLCRCTGYRPIADAAAHLRPINVPPDFEAERRATEARLMKKIAHRDTVMLSDGRCRFVAPATADDFTAAYAQTPDATIVSGATDVGLWVTKGHARLPMLLWTGRVSGFDRMKKAGAYWQIGPAVTHAAAMDRLAKGRPDLAEVMRRFGSVQVRASGTVCGNIANGSPIGDLPPMLIALAAEVELSAAESNRVLPLEDFFLDYGKQDRAPGEYVSAIRVPVGAAPHFRAYKISKRFDQDISAVMGAFNITISGKRITSARFAFGGMAATPRRAPAVEDCLVGHPLTMDSFVAAAAALEDDFSPIDDMRASADYRLQVAQNLILKYGMDMTGSAVPRLAGPQGVADIAALLEAG
;
A
#
# COMPACT_ATOMS: atom_id res chain seq x y z
N GLY A 1 9.95 -4.02 16.75
CA GLY A 1 11.22 -4.00 16.00
C GLY A 1 11.51 -5.38 15.46
N GLU A 2 12.21 -5.46 14.34
CA GLU A 2 12.64 -6.71 13.71
C GLU A 2 14.14 -6.66 13.45
N THR A 3 14.85 -7.77 13.66
CA THR A 3 16.26 -7.87 13.28
C THR A 3 16.37 -8.02 11.77
N GLY A 4 16.93 -7.03 11.10
CA GLY A 4 17.23 -7.08 9.68
C GLY A 4 18.30 -8.12 9.34
N ARG A 5 18.48 -8.39 8.05
CA ARG A 5 19.46 -9.40 7.57
C ARG A 5 20.92 -9.04 7.85
N THR A 6 21.21 -7.76 8.12
CA THR A 6 22.55 -7.28 8.54
C THR A 6 22.78 -7.42 10.04
N GLY A 7 21.78 -7.87 10.81
CA GLY A 7 21.82 -7.91 12.27
C GLY A 7 21.32 -6.62 12.93
N ASP A 8 21.09 -5.56 12.15
CA ASP A 8 20.61 -4.27 12.65
C ASP A 8 19.10 -4.32 12.91
N MET A 9 18.68 -3.83 14.07
CA MET A 9 17.27 -3.79 14.45
C MET A 9 16.58 -2.60 13.78
N ARG A 10 15.54 -2.88 12.99
CA ARG A 10 14.69 -1.86 12.37
C ARG A 10 13.36 -1.73 13.11
N TRP A 11 12.90 -0.49 13.26
CA TRP A 11 11.62 -0.17 13.87
C TRP A 11 10.54 0.01 12.83
N HIS A 12 9.49 -0.79 12.96
CA HIS A 12 8.29 -0.70 12.14
C HIS A 12 7.19 -0.10 13.02
N PRO A 13 6.74 1.14 12.75
CA PRO A 13 5.60 1.67 13.48
C PRO A 13 4.36 0.92 13.00
N VAL A 14 3.49 0.49 13.91
CA VAL A 14 2.28 -0.29 13.58
C VAL A 14 1.09 0.21 14.38
N ASN A 15 -0.12 -0.01 13.86
CA ASN A 15 -1.35 0.31 14.56
C ASN A 15 -1.73 -0.84 15.50
N ALA A 16 -1.55 -0.67 16.81
CA ALA A 16 -1.82 -1.71 17.80
C ALA A 16 -3.30 -2.15 17.82
N CYS A 17 -4.23 -1.28 17.42
CA CYS A 17 -5.67 -1.54 17.47
C CYS A 17 -6.15 -2.62 16.50
N ILE A 18 -5.39 -2.98 15.48
CA ILE A 18 -5.78 -3.94 14.43
C ILE A 18 -4.83 -5.14 14.34
N LEU A 19 -3.86 -5.23 15.25
CA LEU A 19 -2.86 -6.30 15.29
C LEU A 19 -3.32 -7.41 16.23
N PHE A 20 -3.23 -8.67 15.79
CA PHE A 20 -3.51 -9.81 16.67
C PHE A 20 -2.28 -10.15 17.53
N MET A 21 -2.49 -10.50 18.79
CA MET A 21 -1.41 -10.80 19.74
C MET A 21 -0.47 -11.93 19.23
N GLY A 22 -1.00 -12.96 18.57
CA GLY A 22 -0.19 -14.04 17.99
C GLY A 22 0.78 -13.57 16.90
N MET A 23 0.54 -12.42 16.26
CA MET A 23 1.43 -11.85 15.24
C MET A 23 2.69 -11.20 15.85
N LEU A 24 2.74 -11.06 17.18
CA LEU A 24 3.90 -10.53 17.91
C LEU A 24 4.89 -11.62 18.31
N GLU A 25 4.63 -12.87 17.94
CA GLU A 25 5.47 -14.02 18.26
C GLU A 25 6.89 -13.85 17.70
N GLY A 26 7.85 -13.66 18.60
CA GLY A 26 9.26 -13.40 18.28
C GLY A 26 9.63 -11.91 18.06
N ALA A 27 8.72 -10.96 18.30
CA ALA A 27 8.96 -9.53 18.12
C ALA A 27 9.25 -8.79 19.44
N SER A 28 9.94 -7.64 19.36
CA SER A 28 9.97 -6.65 20.46
C SER A 28 8.92 -5.56 20.22
N VAL A 29 8.12 -5.27 21.25
CA VAL A 29 7.11 -4.19 21.26
C VAL A 29 7.59 -3.07 22.16
N THR A 30 7.54 -1.84 21.65
CA THR A 30 7.86 -0.63 22.40
C THR A 30 6.70 0.34 22.31
N THR A 31 6.26 0.85 23.45
CA THR A 31 5.22 1.88 23.58
C THR A 31 5.85 3.20 24.04
N VAL A 32 5.02 4.25 24.17
CA VAL A 32 5.48 5.59 24.57
C VAL A 32 6.12 5.60 25.95
N GLU A 33 5.69 4.74 26.86
CA GLU A 33 6.24 4.58 28.19
C GLU A 33 7.61 3.89 28.14
N GLY A 34 7.79 2.95 27.20
CA GLY A 34 8.99 2.13 27.07
C GLY A 34 10.21 2.85 26.50
N ILE A 35 10.06 4.10 26.02
CA ILE A 35 11.18 4.93 25.53
C ILE A 35 11.68 5.93 26.56
N ALA A 36 10.96 6.12 27.67
CA ALA A 36 11.42 6.98 28.76
C ALA A 36 12.69 6.40 29.41
N ARG A 37 13.57 7.28 29.89
CA ARG A 37 14.83 6.86 30.50
C ARG A 37 14.59 6.39 31.94
N ALA A 38 15.46 5.50 32.43
CA ALA A 38 15.34 4.93 33.78
C ALA A 38 15.44 5.98 34.90
N ASP A 39 16.07 7.12 34.63
CA ASP A 39 16.18 8.28 35.52
C ASP A 39 14.92 9.18 35.49
N GLY A 40 13.89 8.81 34.72
CA GLY A 40 12.66 9.58 34.55
C GLY A 40 12.75 10.71 33.52
N SER A 41 13.90 10.93 32.88
CA SER A 41 14.04 11.93 31.83
C SER A 41 13.34 11.51 30.53
N LEU A 42 12.80 12.50 29.81
CA LEU A 42 12.10 12.28 28.56
C LEU A 42 13.08 11.86 27.45
N HIS A 43 12.61 10.95 26.60
CA HIS A 43 13.28 10.63 25.33
C HIS A 43 13.34 11.88 24.44
N PRO A 44 14.37 12.08 23.59
CA PRO A 44 14.38 13.20 22.64
C PRO A 44 13.08 13.35 21.83
N CYS A 45 12.51 12.25 21.33
CA CYS A 45 11.23 12.26 20.62
C CYS A 45 10.02 12.69 21.47
N GLN A 46 10.08 12.57 22.79
CA GLN A 46 9.09 13.12 23.72
C GLN A 46 9.39 14.59 24.02
N GLN A 47 10.65 14.92 24.31
CA GLN A 47 11.09 16.26 24.70
C GLN A 47 10.80 17.30 23.61
N VAL A 48 11.07 16.98 22.34
CA VAL A 48 10.77 17.91 21.22
C VAL A 48 9.28 18.27 21.12
N MET A 49 8.38 17.39 21.55
CA MET A 49 6.95 17.69 21.56
C MET A 49 6.59 18.71 22.65
N VAL A 50 7.33 18.71 23.76
CA VAL A 50 7.19 19.71 24.84
C VAL A 50 7.77 21.05 24.38
N ASP A 51 9.01 21.04 23.91
CA ASP A 51 9.79 22.24 23.58
C ASP A 51 9.15 23.07 22.45
N HIS A 52 8.44 22.41 21.54
CA HIS A 52 7.83 23.05 20.37
C HIS A 52 6.30 23.17 20.48
N HIS A 53 5.71 22.99 21.66
CA HIS A 53 4.27 23.06 21.87
C HIS A 53 3.46 22.10 20.95
N GLY A 54 4.05 20.94 20.65
CA GLY A 54 3.47 19.89 19.81
C GLY A 54 2.31 19.13 20.46
N SER A 55 1.95 19.46 21.71
CA SER A 55 0.89 18.81 22.47
C SER A 55 -0.04 19.85 23.11
N GLN A 56 -1.35 19.66 22.94
CA GLN A 56 -2.39 20.42 23.65
C GLN A 56 -3.20 19.49 24.55
N CYS A 57 -4.21 18.77 24.02
CA CYS A 57 -5.00 17.82 24.80
C CYS A 57 -4.24 16.54 25.20
N GLY A 58 -3.09 16.28 24.56
CA GLY A 58 -2.22 15.14 24.86
C GLY A 58 -2.65 13.79 24.26
N PHE A 59 -3.91 13.62 23.83
CA PHE A 59 -4.43 12.31 23.45
C PHE A 59 -3.72 11.67 22.24
N CYS A 60 -3.44 12.46 21.20
CA CYS A 60 -2.75 11.96 20.01
C CYS A 60 -1.22 11.89 20.18
N THR A 61 -0.67 12.54 21.21
CA THR A 61 0.77 12.75 21.38
C THR A 61 1.57 11.44 21.41
N PRO A 62 1.13 10.38 22.11
CA PRO A 62 1.81 9.08 22.06
C PRO A 62 2.01 8.53 20.65
N GLY A 63 0.98 8.62 19.79
CA GLY A 63 1.06 8.14 18.42
C GLY A 63 2.07 8.92 17.58
N PHE A 64 2.11 10.25 17.71
CA PHE A 64 3.10 11.09 17.04
C PHE A 64 4.52 10.78 17.53
N VAL A 65 4.71 10.68 18.85
CA VAL A 65 6.01 10.35 19.45
C VAL A 65 6.53 9.01 18.91
N MET A 66 5.69 7.97 18.84
CA MET A 66 6.12 6.66 18.36
C MET A 66 6.44 6.62 16.85
N SER A 67 5.74 7.42 16.03
CA SER A 67 6.09 7.58 14.62
C SER A 67 7.45 8.28 14.45
N LEU A 68 7.69 9.37 15.21
CA LEU A 68 8.96 10.08 15.21
C LEU A 68 10.10 9.21 15.75
N PHE A 69 9.83 8.42 16.78
CA PHE A 69 10.78 7.49 17.36
C PHE A 69 11.23 6.44 16.35
N ALA A 70 10.31 5.81 15.63
CA ALA A 70 10.67 4.82 14.61
C ALA A 70 11.51 5.45 13.49
N ALA A 71 11.09 6.61 12.98
CA ALA A 71 11.81 7.37 11.94
C ALA A 71 13.23 7.75 12.39
N TRP A 72 13.32 8.39 13.55
CA TRP A 72 14.60 8.78 14.15
C TRP A 72 15.51 7.57 14.39
N CYS A 73 14.94 6.46 14.89
CA CYS A 73 15.73 5.28 15.15
C CYS A 73 16.32 4.64 13.89
N ASN A 74 15.53 4.60 12.82
CA ASN A 74 15.95 4.05 11.54
C ASN A 74 16.87 5.00 10.76
N GLY A 75 16.95 6.28 11.13
CA GLY A 75 17.65 7.30 10.37
C GLY A 75 16.96 7.67 9.06
N ASP A 76 15.67 7.36 8.91
CA ASP A 76 14.86 7.67 7.73
C ASP A 76 13.58 8.44 8.12
N GLY A 77 12.90 9.07 7.16
CA GLY A 77 11.59 9.71 7.41
C GLY A 77 11.59 11.08 8.10
N LEU A 78 12.74 11.62 8.53
CA LEU A 78 12.84 12.97 9.13
C LEU A 78 13.37 14.06 8.19
N ALA A 79 13.70 13.73 6.94
CA ALA A 79 14.02 14.76 5.94
C ALA A 79 12.83 15.72 5.76
N ALA A 80 13.08 16.99 5.40
CA ALA A 80 12.02 17.99 5.25
C ALA A 80 10.90 17.55 4.29
N SER A 81 11.24 16.83 3.22
CA SER A 81 10.30 16.26 2.25
C SER A 81 9.55 15.02 2.75
N ALA A 82 9.96 14.44 3.88
CA ALA A 82 9.45 13.17 4.39
C ALA A 82 8.64 13.32 5.70
N ILE A 83 8.82 14.41 6.46
CA ILE A 83 8.13 14.63 7.74
C ILE A 83 6.61 14.48 7.59
N ASP A 84 6.01 15.14 6.59
CA ASP A 84 4.57 15.07 6.39
C ASP A 84 4.11 13.63 6.10
N THR A 85 4.90 12.86 5.35
CA THR A 85 4.60 11.45 5.07
C THR A 85 4.71 10.59 6.33
N THR A 86 5.72 10.82 7.16
CA THR A 86 5.92 10.15 8.46
C THR A 86 4.75 10.43 9.42
N LEU A 87 4.28 11.67 9.43
CA LEU A 87 3.21 12.13 10.32
C LEU A 87 1.80 11.88 9.80
N ALA A 88 1.62 11.62 8.50
CA ALA A 88 0.31 11.53 7.85
C ALA A 88 -0.63 10.52 8.51
N GLY A 89 -0.11 9.45 9.12
CA GLY A 89 -0.89 8.42 9.82
C GLY A 89 -1.46 8.83 11.17
N ASN A 90 -1.09 10.00 11.69
CA ASN A 90 -1.46 10.47 13.02
C ASN A 90 -2.36 11.70 12.89
N LEU A 91 -3.55 11.64 13.50
CA LEU A 91 -4.52 12.74 13.45
C LEU A 91 -4.46 13.56 14.73
N CYS A 92 -4.40 14.89 14.57
CA CYS A 92 -4.52 15.85 15.65
C CYS A 92 -5.64 16.84 15.34
N ARG A 93 -6.51 17.09 16.33
CA ARG A 93 -7.60 18.07 16.20
C ARG A 93 -7.30 19.42 16.85
N CYS A 94 -6.28 19.47 17.72
CA CYS A 94 -6.02 20.63 18.58
C CYS A 94 -4.91 21.53 18.04
N THR A 95 -3.79 20.96 17.59
CA THR A 95 -2.56 21.74 17.32
C THR A 95 -2.50 22.39 15.94
N GLY A 96 -3.35 21.96 14.99
CA GLY A 96 -3.20 22.36 13.59
C GLY A 96 -1.92 21.84 12.92
N TYR A 97 -1.27 20.81 13.49
CA TYR A 97 -0.09 20.10 12.99
C TYR A 97 1.23 20.89 12.93
N ARG A 98 1.21 22.21 12.68
CA ARG A 98 2.42 23.03 12.53
C ARG A 98 3.46 22.83 13.66
N PRO A 99 3.12 22.97 14.95
CA PRO A 99 4.11 22.77 16.02
C PRO A 99 4.66 21.34 16.10
N ILE A 100 3.90 20.33 15.64
CA ILE A 100 4.35 18.93 15.59
C ILE A 100 5.36 18.73 14.46
N ALA A 101 5.11 19.31 13.29
CA ALA A 101 6.04 19.27 12.17
C ALA A 101 7.35 20.01 12.52
N ASP A 102 7.26 21.12 13.25
CA ASP A 102 8.43 21.84 13.76
C ASP A 102 9.20 20.99 14.78
N ALA A 103 8.54 20.31 15.71
CA ALA A 103 9.16 19.36 16.63
C ALA A 103 9.94 18.25 15.88
N ALA A 104 9.32 17.68 14.84
CA ALA A 104 9.94 16.65 14.01
C ALA A 104 11.21 17.15 13.29
N ALA A 105 11.19 18.38 12.79
CA ALA A 105 12.33 19.00 12.11
C ALA A 105 13.55 19.18 13.04
N HIS A 106 13.32 19.39 14.34
CA HIS A 106 14.38 19.56 15.34
C HIS A 106 15.03 18.23 15.77
N LEU A 107 14.46 17.08 15.42
CA LEU A 107 15.12 15.78 15.58
C LEU A 107 16.20 15.52 14.52
N ARG A 108 16.14 16.18 13.36
CA ARG A 108 17.08 15.99 12.23
C ARG A 108 18.56 16.14 12.57
N PRO A 109 19.03 17.18 13.30
CA PRO A 109 20.45 17.31 13.62
C PRO A 109 20.97 16.20 14.55
N ILE A 110 20.09 15.42 15.17
CA ILE A 110 20.44 14.32 16.08
C ILE A 110 20.62 13.04 15.24
N ASN A 111 21.70 12.98 14.47
CA ASN A 111 21.98 11.91 13.50
C ASN A 111 22.52 10.61 14.11
N VAL A 112 22.85 10.60 15.41
CA VAL A 112 23.33 9.41 16.12
C VAL A 112 22.34 9.08 17.22
N PRO A 113 21.81 7.84 17.29
CA PRO A 113 21.09 7.39 18.48
C PRO A 113 22.01 7.59 19.67
N PRO A 114 21.62 8.35 20.71
CA PRO A 114 22.35 8.48 21.94
C PRO A 114 22.71 7.10 22.47
N ASP A 115 23.83 6.99 23.18
CA ASP A 115 24.36 5.71 23.64
C ASP A 115 23.33 4.84 24.36
N PHE A 116 22.43 5.46 25.14
CA PHE A 116 21.34 4.74 25.84
C PHE A 116 20.38 4.04 24.86
N GLU A 117 20.09 4.64 23.71
CA GLU A 117 19.20 4.06 22.70
C GLU A 117 19.90 2.95 21.92
N ALA A 118 21.19 3.15 21.61
CA ALA A 118 22.01 2.09 21.03
C ALA A 118 22.08 0.85 21.96
N GLU A 119 22.28 1.06 23.26
CA GLU A 119 22.29 0.01 24.27
C GLU A 119 20.93 -0.70 24.39
N ARG A 120 19.82 0.07 24.39
CA ARG A 120 18.46 -0.48 24.43
C ARG A 120 18.22 -1.41 23.24
N ARG A 121 18.55 -0.98 22.02
CA ARG A 121 18.41 -1.81 20.80
C ARG A 121 19.28 -3.05 20.84
N ALA A 122 20.53 -2.94 21.29
CA ALA A 122 21.42 -4.09 21.43
C ALA A 122 20.84 -5.12 22.43
N THR A 123 20.24 -4.63 23.52
CA THR A 123 19.55 -5.48 24.50
C THR A 123 18.34 -6.18 23.90
N GLU A 124 17.46 -5.46 23.21
CA GLU A 124 16.29 -6.03 22.56
C GLU A 124 16.67 -7.05 21.48
N ALA A 125 17.64 -6.74 20.61
CA ALA A 125 18.14 -7.66 19.61
C ALA A 125 18.69 -8.96 20.23
N ARG A 126 19.41 -8.85 21.36
CA ARG A 126 19.89 -10.02 22.11
C ARG A 126 18.75 -10.83 22.69
N LEU A 127 17.72 -10.20 23.26
CA LEU A 127 16.55 -10.89 23.81
C LEU A 127 15.73 -11.58 22.71
N MET A 128 15.50 -10.90 21.58
CA MET A 128 14.84 -11.48 20.41
C MET A 128 15.61 -12.71 19.89
N LYS A 129 16.95 -12.63 19.82
CA LYS A 129 17.78 -13.78 19.43
C LYS A 129 17.65 -14.96 20.39
N LYS A 130 17.46 -14.72 21.69
CA LYS A 130 17.29 -15.80 22.70
C LYS A 130 15.97 -16.55 22.53
N ILE A 131 14.92 -15.88 22.07
CA ILE A 131 13.60 -16.48 21.84
C ILE A 131 13.38 -16.93 20.40
N ALA A 132 14.35 -16.68 19.50
CA ALA A 132 14.24 -17.05 18.10
C ALA A 132 14.23 -18.58 17.92
N HIS A 133 13.26 -19.07 17.15
CA HIS A 133 13.11 -20.50 16.87
C HIS A 133 12.45 -20.69 15.49
N ARG A 134 12.35 -21.95 15.01
CA ARG A 134 11.81 -22.30 13.69
C ARG A 134 10.61 -23.24 13.76
N ASP A 135 9.93 -23.27 14.89
CA ASP A 135 8.78 -24.15 15.07
C ASP A 135 7.50 -23.47 14.61
N THR A 136 6.57 -24.28 14.12
CA THR A 136 5.18 -23.85 13.92
C THR A 136 4.55 -23.57 15.28
N VAL A 137 4.07 -22.35 15.50
CA VAL A 137 3.41 -21.96 16.74
C VAL A 137 1.90 -22.12 16.59
N MET A 138 1.27 -22.67 17.62
CA MET A 138 -0.18 -22.82 17.69
C MET A 138 -0.68 -22.31 19.03
N LEU A 139 -1.58 -21.33 18.99
CA LEU A 139 -2.31 -20.83 20.16
C LEU A 139 -3.78 -21.22 20.01
N SER A 140 -4.40 -21.68 21.09
CA SER A 140 -5.84 -21.93 21.11
C SER A 140 -6.41 -21.74 22.52
N ASP A 141 -7.63 -21.21 22.57
CA ASP A 141 -8.44 -21.12 23.79
C ASP A 141 -9.60 -22.15 23.78
N GLY A 142 -9.55 -23.13 22.87
CA GLY A 142 -10.61 -24.11 22.62
C GLY A 142 -11.76 -23.61 21.75
N ARG A 143 -11.82 -22.32 21.40
CA ARG A 143 -12.85 -21.72 20.53
C ARG A 143 -12.25 -21.12 19.26
N CYS A 144 -11.12 -20.46 19.40
CA CYS A 144 -10.34 -19.88 18.33
C CYS A 144 -8.95 -20.54 18.29
N ARG A 145 -8.37 -20.60 17.09
CA ARG A 145 -7.01 -21.10 16.88
C ARG A 145 -6.21 -20.09 16.06
N PHE A 146 -5.00 -19.81 16.49
CA PHE A 146 -4.02 -19.05 15.72
C PHE A 146 -2.85 -19.97 15.40
N VAL A 147 -2.49 -20.07 14.13
CA VAL A 147 -1.37 -20.88 13.66
C VAL A 147 -0.38 -19.99 12.93
N ALA A 148 0.88 -20.06 13.32
CA ALA A 148 2.02 -19.42 12.65
C ALA A 148 2.95 -20.52 12.12
N PRO A 149 2.75 -20.96 10.87
CA PRO A 149 3.58 -22.01 10.27
C PRO A 149 5.02 -21.55 10.07
N ALA A 150 5.97 -22.48 10.23
CA ALA A 150 7.39 -22.20 10.01
C ALA A 150 7.79 -22.25 8.53
N THR A 151 7.17 -23.14 7.75
CA THR A 151 7.52 -23.40 6.35
C THR A 151 6.32 -23.28 5.42
N ALA A 152 6.57 -23.13 4.12
CA ALA A 152 5.51 -23.09 3.12
C ALA A 152 4.72 -24.40 3.06
N ASP A 153 5.40 -25.53 3.31
CA ASP A 153 4.77 -26.85 3.38
C ASP A 153 3.84 -26.95 4.59
N ASP A 154 4.29 -26.49 5.77
CA ASP A 154 3.44 -26.42 6.97
C ASP A 154 2.22 -25.52 6.75
N PHE A 155 2.41 -24.37 6.09
CA PHE A 155 1.32 -23.46 5.75
C PHE A 155 0.30 -24.12 4.83
N THR A 156 0.78 -24.75 3.76
CA THR A 156 -0.05 -25.40 2.75
C THR A 156 -0.80 -26.59 3.33
N ALA A 157 -0.13 -27.43 4.13
CA ALA A 157 -0.75 -28.56 4.82
C ALA A 157 -1.81 -28.10 5.82
N ALA A 158 -1.53 -27.05 6.62
CA ALA A 158 -2.48 -26.50 7.56
C ALA A 158 -3.73 -25.92 6.86
N TYR A 159 -3.55 -25.21 5.75
CA TYR A 159 -4.66 -24.64 4.99
C TYR A 159 -5.46 -25.71 4.24
N ALA A 160 -4.83 -26.75 3.70
CA ALA A 160 -5.52 -27.87 3.07
C ALA A 160 -6.44 -28.63 4.05
N GLN A 161 -6.04 -28.73 5.33
CA GLN A 161 -6.86 -29.34 6.38
C GLN A 161 -8.01 -28.46 6.86
N THR A 162 -7.92 -27.13 6.67
CA THR A 162 -8.97 -26.17 7.05
C THR A 162 -9.05 -25.06 6.00
N PRO A 163 -9.63 -25.33 4.81
CA PRO A 163 -9.66 -24.39 3.69
C PRO A 163 -10.45 -23.09 3.94
N ASP A 164 -11.25 -23.10 5.00
CA ASP A 164 -12.05 -22.00 5.54
C ASP A 164 -11.32 -21.19 6.62
N ALA A 165 -10.07 -21.56 6.97
CA ALA A 165 -9.22 -20.75 7.84
C ALA A 165 -8.99 -19.37 7.23
N THR A 166 -9.05 -18.33 8.06
CA THR A 166 -8.76 -16.96 7.63
C THR A 166 -7.25 -16.78 7.53
N ILE A 167 -6.73 -16.68 6.31
CA ILE A 167 -5.34 -16.31 6.09
C ILE A 167 -5.15 -14.84 6.49
N VAL A 168 -4.18 -14.60 7.37
CA VAL A 168 -3.82 -13.25 7.82
C VAL A 168 -2.36 -12.99 7.51
N SER A 169 -2.09 -11.79 7.00
CA SER A 169 -0.74 -11.28 6.82
C SER A 169 -0.53 -10.05 7.70
N GLY A 170 -0.76 -8.84 7.19
CA GLY A 170 -0.62 -7.59 7.95
C GLY A 170 -1.78 -7.19 8.86
N ALA A 171 -2.90 -7.92 8.80
CA ALA A 171 -4.16 -7.65 9.52
C ALA A 171 -4.81 -6.27 9.26
N THR A 172 -4.31 -5.47 8.31
CA THR A 172 -4.83 -4.11 8.04
C THR A 172 -6.24 -4.06 7.47
N ASP A 173 -6.77 -5.21 7.03
CA ASP A 173 -8.15 -5.39 6.60
C ASP A 173 -8.90 -6.31 7.57
N VAL A 174 -8.42 -7.55 7.74
CA VAL A 174 -9.02 -8.56 8.64
C VAL A 174 -9.16 -8.08 10.09
N GLY A 175 -8.24 -7.26 10.59
CA GLY A 175 -8.34 -6.66 11.92
C GLY A 175 -9.60 -5.80 12.10
N LEU A 176 -10.08 -5.17 11.03
CA LEU A 176 -11.34 -4.40 11.03
C LEU A 176 -12.57 -5.31 11.08
N TRP A 177 -12.50 -6.53 10.56
CA TRP A 177 -13.60 -7.48 10.67
C TRP A 177 -13.89 -7.79 12.14
N VAL A 178 -12.85 -7.89 12.97
CA VAL A 178 -12.98 -8.10 14.41
C VAL A 178 -13.31 -6.80 15.14
N THR A 179 -12.52 -5.75 14.95
CA THR A 179 -12.63 -4.52 15.76
C THR A 179 -13.82 -3.63 15.41
N LYS A 180 -14.30 -3.69 14.17
CA LYS A 180 -15.45 -2.91 13.70
C LYS A 180 -16.63 -3.81 13.34
N GLY A 181 -16.37 -4.96 12.73
CA GLY A 181 -17.41 -5.91 12.35
C GLY A 181 -17.82 -6.89 13.46
N HIS A 182 -17.08 -6.92 14.58
CA HIS A 182 -17.27 -7.86 15.69
C HIS A 182 -17.25 -9.33 15.26
N ALA A 183 -16.59 -9.64 14.14
CA ALA A 183 -16.45 -10.98 13.61
C ALA A 183 -15.63 -11.85 14.56
N ARG A 184 -16.00 -13.12 14.65
CA ARG A 184 -15.22 -14.16 15.32
C ARG A 184 -14.57 -15.02 14.25
N LEU A 185 -13.25 -15.15 14.31
CA LEU A 185 -12.45 -15.88 13.34
C LEU A 185 -12.03 -17.21 13.97
N PRO A 186 -12.63 -18.36 13.58
CA PRO A 186 -12.39 -19.64 14.24
C PRO A 186 -10.94 -20.11 14.12
N MET A 187 -10.33 -19.88 12.96
CA MET A 187 -8.93 -20.20 12.71
C MET A 187 -8.26 -19.10 11.92
N LEU A 188 -7.12 -18.64 12.42
CA LEU A 188 -6.22 -17.68 11.78
C LEU A 188 -4.95 -18.40 11.36
N LEU A 189 -4.59 -18.30 10.09
CA LEU A 189 -3.35 -18.84 9.54
C LEU A 189 -2.43 -17.69 9.13
N TRP A 190 -1.37 -17.45 9.89
CA TRP A 190 -0.54 -16.26 9.74
C TRP A 190 0.67 -16.49 8.84
N THR A 191 0.86 -15.60 7.86
CA THR A 191 1.95 -15.72 6.87
C THR A 191 3.30 -15.23 7.38
N GLY A 192 3.34 -14.41 8.44
CA GLY A 192 4.50 -13.58 8.78
C GLY A 192 5.75 -14.34 9.24
N ARG A 193 5.61 -15.59 9.72
CA ARG A 193 6.74 -16.44 10.14
C ARG A 193 7.12 -17.53 9.14
N VAL A 194 6.40 -17.62 8.03
CA VAL A 194 6.66 -18.63 7.02
C VAL A 194 7.96 -18.31 6.29
N SER A 195 8.94 -19.20 6.40
CA SER A 195 10.27 -18.98 5.84
C SER A 195 10.20 -18.71 4.33
N GLY A 196 10.70 -17.55 3.92
CA GLY A 196 10.75 -17.15 2.51
C GLY A 196 9.52 -16.38 2.00
N PHE A 197 8.42 -16.31 2.76
CA PHE A 197 7.25 -15.52 2.36
C PHE A 197 7.50 -14.01 2.41
N ASP A 198 8.51 -13.58 3.16
CA ASP A 198 8.98 -12.20 3.30
C ASP A 198 9.86 -11.72 2.12
N ARG A 199 10.01 -12.53 1.06
CA ARG A 199 10.98 -12.28 -0.01
C ARG A 199 10.36 -11.69 -1.26
N MET A 200 11.02 -10.66 -1.78
CA MET A 200 10.87 -10.20 -3.16
C MET A 200 12.14 -10.57 -3.95
N LYS A 201 11.99 -11.33 -5.04
CA LYS A 201 13.12 -11.80 -5.86
C LYS A 201 12.86 -11.56 -7.35
N LYS A 202 13.92 -11.41 -8.14
CA LYS A 202 13.80 -11.42 -9.61
C LYS A 202 13.72 -12.87 -10.07
N ALA A 203 12.71 -13.19 -10.86
CA ALA A 203 12.52 -14.49 -11.50
C ALA A 203 12.25 -14.25 -12.99
N GLY A 204 13.30 -14.38 -13.82
CA GLY A 204 13.23 -14.06 -15.25
C GLY A 204 12.84 -12.59 -15.49
N ALA A 205 11.74 -12.38 -16.21
CA ALA A 205 11.20 -11.06 -16.55
C ALA A 205 10.36 -10.41 -15.45
N TYR A 206 10.16 -11.08 -14.31
CA TYR A 206 9.26 -10.63 -13.24
C TYR A 206 9.99 -10.42 -11.91
N TRP A 207 9.49 -9.48 -11.12
CA TRP A 207 9.63 -9.49 -9.67
C TRP A 207 8.56 -10.42 -9.10
N GLN A 208 8.96 -11.45 -8.37
CA GLN A 208 8.07 -12.30 -7.60
C GLN A 208 8.03 -11.78 -6.16
N ILE A 209 6.84 -11.42 -5.69
CA ILE A 209 6.59 -10.81 -4.38
C ILE A 209 5.89 -11.85 -3.51
N GLY A 210 6.52 -12.28 -2.42
CA GLY A 210 5.97 -13.31 -1.53
C GLY A 210 4.81 -12.83 -0.64
N PRO A 211 4.09 -13.75 0.03
CA PRO A 211 2.86 -13.47 0.75
C PRO A 211 3.00 -12.49 1.93
N ALA A 212 4.17 -12.48 2.58
CA ALA A 212 4.46 -11.64 3.74
C ALA A 212 5.25 -10.36 3.40
N VAL A 213 5.47 -10.07 2.10
CA VAL A 213 6.14 -8.81 1.71
C VAL A 213 5.21 -7.62 1.94
N THR A 214 5.62 -6.73 2.83
CA THR A 214 4.88 -5.52 3.19
C THR A 214 4.91 -4.49 2.06
N HIS A 215 3.94 -3.58 2.03
CA HIS A 215 3.94 -2.46 1.09
C HIS A 215 5.21 -1.62 1.24
N ALA A 216 5.67 -1.37 2.48
CA ALA A 216 6.91 -0.65 2.75
C ALA A 216 8.15 -1.35 2.17
N ALA A 217 8.20 -2.69 2.19
CA ALA A 217 9.31 -3.44 1.62
C ALA A 217 9.28 -3.50 0.09
N ALA A 218 8.10 -3.43 -0.52
CA ALA A 218 7.93 -3.54 -1.97
C ALA A 218 7.98 -2.20 -2.72
N MET A 219 7.57 -1.10 -2.08
CA MET A 219 7.24 0.16 -2.77
C MET A 219 8.37 0.72 -3.63
N ASP A 220 9.60 0.79 -3.12
CA ASP A 220 10.74 1.35 -3.87
C ASP A 220 11.07 0.51 -5.10
N ARG A 221 10.94 -0.81 -4.99
CA ARG A 221 11.22 -1.72 -6.11
C ARG A 221 10.13 -1.65 -7.17
N LEU A 222 8.87 -1.56 -6.75
CA LEU A 222 7.73 -1.40 -7.66
C LEU A 222 7.75 -0.03 -8.37
N ALA A 223 8.21 1.01 -7.67
CA ALA A 223 8.28 2.38 -8.16
C ALA A 223 9.49 2.67 -9.05
N LYS A 224 10.46 1.76 -9.15
CA LYS A 224 11.68 1.99 -9.92
C LYS A 224 11.36 2.25 -11.39
N GLY A 225 11.61 3.48 -11.85
CA GLY A 225 11.31 3.93 -13.22
C GLY A 225 9.84 4.35 -13.44
N ARG A 226 9.03 4.41 -12.37
CA ARG A 226 7.57 4.63 -12.41
C ARG A 226 7.19 5.68 -11.35
N PRO A 227 7.41 6.99 -11.61
CA PRO A 227 7.25 8.04 -10.61
C PRO A 227 5.83 8.16 -10.05
N ASP A 228 4.79 7.97 -10.86
CA ASP A 228 3.41 8.05 -10.37
C ASP A 228 3.04 6.88 -9.47
N LEU A 229 3.60 5.68 -9.70
CA LEU A 229 3.47 4.57 -8.77
C LEU A 229 4.12 4.93 -7.42
N ALA A 230 5.29 5.57 -7.46
CA ALA A 230 5.97 6.05 -6.25
C ALA A 230 5.08 7.02 -5.46
N GLU A 231 4.46 7.99 -6.13
CA GLU A 231 3.60 8.99 -5.50
C GLU A 231 2.32 8.37 -4.91
N VAL A 232 1.67 7.46 -5.64
CA VAL A 232 0.50 6.74 -5.13
C VAL A 232 0.87 5.89 -3.91
N MET A 233 2.00 5.16 -3.97
CA MET A 233 2.47 4.35 -2.85
C MET A 233 2.89 5.19 -1.63
N ARG A 234 3.40 6.41 -1.82
CA ARG A 234 3.69 7.37 -0.73
C ARG A 234 2.41 7.71 0.05
N ARG A 235 1.29 7.84 -0.65
CA ARG A 235 -0.05 8.14 -0.12
C ARG A 235 -0.88 6.90 0.22
N PHE A 236 -0.36 5.70 -0.04
CA PHE A 236 -1.06 4.43 0.19
C PHE A 236 -1.08 4.13 1.69
N GLY A 237 -2.23 4.37 2.34
CA GLY A 237 -2.33 4.29 3.79
C GLY A 237 -1.24 5.12 4.49
N SER A 238 -1.01 4.83 5.77
CA SER A 238 0.04 5.49 6.55
C SER A 238 1.33 4.68 6.53
N VAL A 239 2.42 5.26 7.05
CA VAL A 239 3.65 4.48 7.30
C VAL A 239 3.37 3.24 8.15
N GLN A 240 2.43 3.32 9.10
CA GLN A 240 2.02 2.22 9.96
C GLN A 240 1.27 1.14 9.20
N VAL A 241 0.33 1.54 8.33
CA VAL A 241 -0.41 0.60 7.48
C VAL A 241 0.53 -0.07 6.48
N ARG A 242 1.48 0.67 5.88
CA ARG A 242 2.44 0.09 4.93
C ARG A 242 3.47 -0.82 5.59
N ALA A 243 3.78 -0.58 6.86
CA ALA A 243 4.74 -1.38 7.61
C ALA A 243 4.23 -2.79 7.93
N SER A 244 2.91 -3.00 8.05
CA SER A 244 2.34 -4.33 8.27
C SER A 244 1.55 -4.87 7.07
N GLY A 245 0.78 -4.03 6.37
CA GLY A 245 -0.02 -4.42 5.21
C GLY A 245 0.84 -4.98 4.09
N THR A 246 0.40 -6.07 3.45
CA THR A 246 1.19 -6.80 2.45
C THR A 246 0.60 -6.70 1.06
N VAL A 247 1.47 -6.77 0.05
CA VAL A 247 1.07 -6.70 -1.36
C VAL A 247 0.11 -7.84 -1.70
N CYS A 248 0.47 -9.08 -1.36
CA CYS A 248 -0.38 -10.25 -1.61
C CYS A 248 -1.68 -10.18 -0.82
N GLY A 249 -1.66 -9.70 0.44
CA GLY A 249 -2.88 -9.51 1.22
C GLY A 249 -3.82 -8.46 0.62
N ASN A 250 -3.28 -7.37 0.07
CA ASN A 250 -4.06 -6.36 -0.63
C ASN A 250 -4.72 -6.90 -1.90
N ILE A 251 -3.99 -7.69 -2.70
CA ILE A 251 -4.55 -8.34 -3.89
C ILE A 251 -5.58 -9.40 -3.50
N ALA A 252 -5.29 -10.24 -2.52
CA ALA A 252 -6.21 -11.28 -2.05
C ALA A 252 -7.53 -10.71 -1.51
N ASN A 253 -7.52 -9.49 -0.94
CA ASN A 253 -8.73 -8.79 -0.51
C ASN A 253 -9.65 -8.43 -1.70
N GLY A 254 -9.07 -8.05 -2.84
CA GLY A 254 -9.83 -7.69 -4.04
C GLY A 254 -10.78 -6.51 -3.86
N SER A 255 -10.38 -5.52 -3.05
CA SER A 255 -11.21 -4.34 -2.82
C SER A 255 -11.47 -3.57 -4.12
N PRO A 256 -12.73 -3.19 -4.45
CA PRO A 256 -13.05 -2.51 -5.71
C PRO A 256 -12.40 -1.12 -5.84
N ILE A 257 -12.06 -0.53 -4.70
CA ILE A 257 -11.48 0.79 -4.48
C ILE A 257 -9.99 0.73 -4.11
N GLY A 258 -9.37 -0.45 -4.28
CA GLY A 258 -7.95 -0.64 -4.00
C GLY A 258 -7.08 0.14 -4.97
N ASP A 259 -6.04 0.80 -4.45
CA ASP A 259 -5.12 1.60 -5.28
C ASP A 259 -4.14 0.74 -6.09
N LEU A 260 -3.69 -0.38 -5.50
CA LEU A 260 -2.64 -1.23 -6.06
C LEU A 260 -3.11 -2.15 -7.19
N PRO A 261 -4.29 -2.80 -7.15
CA PRO A 261 -4.72 -3.68 -8.24
C PRO A 261 -4.75 -2.98 -9.61
N PRO A 262 -5.35 -1.78 -9.80
CA PRO A 262 -5.31 -1.09 -11.09
C PRO A 262 -3.88 -0.83 -11.59
N MET A 263 -2.97 -0.39 -10.72
CA MET A 263 -1.56 -0.17 -11.09
C MET A 263 -0.88 -1.45 -11.58
N LEU A 264 -1.13 -2.57 -10.91
CA LEU A 264 -0.54 -3.86 -11.29
C LEU A 264 -1.17 -4.45 -12.55
N ILE A 265 -2.48 -4.30 -12.75
CA ILE A 265 -3.18 -4.71 -13.98
C ILE A 265 -2.64 -3.93 -15.20
N ALA A 266 -2.47 -2.61 -15.06
CA ALA A 266 -1.90 -1.77 -16.12
C ALA A 266 -0.44 -2.14 -16.47
N LEU A 267 0.28 -2.73 -15.52
CA LEU A 267 1.62 -3.27 -15.70
C LEU A 267 1.64 -4.72 -16.20
N ALA A 268 0.48 -5.33 -16.49
CA ALA A 268 0.34 -6.73 -16.87
C ALA A 268 0.95 -7.69 -15.81
N ALA A 269 0.69 -7.40 -14.53
CA ALA A 269 1.06 -8.32 -13.45
C ALA A 269 0.22 -9.60 -13.49
N GLU A 270 0.77 -10.64 -12.90
CA GLU A 270 0.12 -11.93 -12.74
C GLU A 270 0.03 -12.29 -11.25
N VAL A 271 -0.94 -13.12 -10.90
CA VAL A 271 -1.05 -13.72 -9.57
C VAL A 271 -0.71 -15.21 -9.65
N GLU A 272 0.10 -15.67 -8.71
CA GLU A 272 0.43 -17.07 -8.50
C GLU A 272 -0.40 -17.60 -7.34
N LEU A 273 -1.14 -18.69 -7.60
CA LEU A 273 -1.95 -19.40 -6.64
C LEU A 273 -1.33 -20.77 -6.38
N SER A 274 -1.19 -21.16 -5.12
CA SER A 274 -0.70 -22.48 -4.74
C SER A 274 -1.68 -23.18 -3.80
N ALA A 275 -1.71 -24.50 -3.89
CA ALA A 275 -2.40 -25.43 -3.01
C ALA A 275 -1.49 -26.65 -2.77
N ALA A 276 -1.99 -27.67 -2.05
CA ALA A 276 -1.20 -28.87 -1.72
C ALA A 276 -0.66 -29.61 -2.94
N GLU A 277 -1.43 -29.67 -4.03
CA GLU A 277 -1.11 -30.47 -5.22
C GLU A 277 -1.11 -29.64 -6.53
N SER A 278 -1.28 -28.32 -6.44
CA SER A 278 -1.34 -27.45 -7.61
C SER A 278 -0.61 -26.12 -7.41
N ASN A 279 -0.06 -25.62 -8.50
CA ASN A 279 0.38 -24.24 -8.63
C ASN A 279 -0.06 -23.73 -10.00
N ARG A 280 -0.76 -22.59 -10.03
CA ARG A 280 -1.19 -21.96 -11.27
C ARG A 280 -0.95 -20.46 -11.24
N VAL A 281 -0.80 -19.91 -12.43
CA VAL A 281 -0.62 -18.48 -12.66
C VAL A 281 -1.69 -18.01 -13.63
N LEU A 282 -2.25 -16.84 -13.36
CA LEU A 282 -3.22 -16.16 -14.21
C LEU A 282 -2.94 -14.65 -14.25
N PRO A 283 -3.35 -13.95 -15.32
CA PRO A 283 -3.36 -12.49 -15.34
C PRO A 283 -4.09 -11.93 -14.12
N LEU A 284 -3.58 -10.84 -13.55
CA LEU A 284 -4.14 -10.29 -12.32
C LEU A 284 -5.59 -9.81 -12.51
N GLU A 285 -5.94 -9.30 -13.69
CA GLU A 285 -7.32 -8.91 -14.01
C GLU A 285 -8.33 -10.06 -13.93
N ASP A 286 -7.90 -11.29 -14.25
CA ASP A 286 -8.78 -12.47 -14.26
C ASP A 286 -9.02 -13.04 -12.85
N PHE A 287 -8.21 -12.60 -11.88
CA PHE A 287 -8.35 -13.02 -10.48
C PHE A 287 -9.59 -12.43 -9.80
N PHE A 288 -10.09 -11.27 -10.26
CA PHE A 288 -11.23 -10.58 -9.65
C PHE A 288 -12.53 -10.90 -10.40
N LEU A 289 -13.35 -11.80 -9.85
CA LEU A 289 -14.55 -12.29 -10.52
C LEU A 289 -15.77 -11.41 -10.24
N ASP A 290 -15.96 -11.00 -8.99
CA ASP A 290 -17.09 -10.19 -8.54
C ASP A 290 -16.73 -9.50 -7.20
N TYR A 291 -17.63 -8.65 -6.69
CA TYR A 291 -17.47 -8.00 -5.39
C TYR A 291 -17.18 -9.02 -4.28
N GLY A 292 -15.97 -8.95 -3.72
CA GLY A 292 -15.53 -9.85 -2.65
C GLY A 292 -15.32 -11.31 -3.09
N LYS A 293 -15.29 -11.59 -4.41
CA LYS A 293 -15.08 -12.93 -4.96
C LYS A 293 -13.87 -12.95 -5.90
N GLN A 294 -12.91 -13.80 -5.57
CA GLN A 294 -11.72 -14.02 -6.38
C GLN A 294 -11.70 -15.44 -6.99
N ASP A 295 -10.97 -15.63 -8.09
CA ASP A 295 -10.72 -16.95 -8.67
C ASP A 295 -9.75 -17.72 -7.78
N ARG A 296 -10.31 -18.45 -6.82
CA ARG A 296 -9.58 -19.26 -5.85
C ARG A 296 -10.35 -20.54 -5.54
N ALA A 297 -9.79 -21.68 -5.91
CA ALA A 297 -10.31 -22.98 -5.54
C ALA A 297 -10.13 -23.22 -4.02
N PRO A 298 -10.92 -24.11 -3.40
CA PRO A 298 -10.71 -24.50 -2.00
C PRO A 298 -9.26 -24.94 -1.75
N GLY A 299 -8.61 -24.35 -0.74
CA GLY A 299 -7.21 -24.65 -0.41
C GLY A 299 -6.17 -23.90 -1.24
N GLU A 300 -6.58 -23.11 -2.25
CA GLU A 300 -5.67 -22.19 -2.94
C GLU A 300 -5.44 -20.92 -2.13
N TYR A 301 -4.21 -20.41 -2.15
CA TYR A 301 -3.85 -19.12 -1.60
C TYR A 301 -2.92 -18.36 -2.55
N VAL A 302 -2.88 -17.04 -2.43
CA VAL A 302 -1.95 -16.18 -3.18
C VAL A 302 -0.54 -16.42 -2.65
N SER A 303 0.26 -17.16 -3.41
CA SER A 303 1.64 -17.53 -3.06
C SER A 303 2.66 -16.54 -3.61
N ALA A 304 2.32 -15.81 -4.68
CA ALA A 304 3.08 -14.64 -5.12
C ALA A 304 2.28 -13.68 -6.00
N ILE A 305 2.72 -12.42 -6.04
CA ILE A 305 2.39 -11.49 -7.13
C ILE A 305 3.62 -11.34 -8.04
N ARG A 306 3.43 -11.52 -9.35
CA ARG A 306 4.48 -11.44 -10.37
C ARG A 306 4.33 -10.14 -11.15
N VAL A 307 5.25 -9.19 -10.96
CA VAL A 307 5.21 -7.87 -11.62
C VAL A 307 6.33 -7.76 -12.64
N PRO A 308 6.07 -7.43 -13.91
CA PRO A 308 7.12 -7.25 -14.90
C PRO A 308 8.21 -6.25 -14.47
N VAL A 309 9.47 -6.59 -14.74
CA VAL A 309 10.65 -5.80 -14.34
C VAL A 309 10.87 -4.56 -15.22
N GLY A 310 10.30 -4.52 -16.43
CA GLY A 310 10.50 -3.44 -17.39
C GLY A 310 10.08 -2.07 -16.88
N ALA A 311 10.77 -1.01 -17.30
CA ALA A 311 10.57 0.34 -16.75
C ALA A 311 9.16 0.92 -16.97
N ALA A 312 8.42 0.46 -17.99
CA ALA A 312 7.09 0.98 -18.35
C ALA A 312 7.07 2.52 -18.43
N PRO A 313 7.81 3.13 -19.38
CA PRO A 313 8.04 4.58 -19.42
C PRO A 313 6.77 5.42 -19.62
N HIS A 314 5.75 4.83 -20.25
CA HIS A 314 4.44 5.46 -20.46
C HIS A 314 3.43 5.14 -19.35
N PHE A 315 3.85 4.47 -18.28
CA PHE A 315 2.96 4.21 -17.16
C PHE A 315 2.65 5.53 -16.43
N ARG A 316 1.37 5.77 -16.15
CA ARG A 316 0.90 6.81 -15.24
C ARG A 316 -0.15 6.24 -14.28
N ALA A 317 -0.24 6.81 -13.09
CA ALA A 317 -1.21 6.43 -12.08
C ALA A 317 -1.79 7.68 -11.40
N TYR A 318 -3.09 7.63 -11.12
CA TYR A 318 -3.84 8.76 -10.62
C TYR A 318 -4.78 8.32 -9.50
N LYS A 319 -4.57 8.88 -8.31
CA LYS A 319 -5.42 8.66 -7.13
C LYS A 319 -6.25 9.90 -6.82
N ILE A 320 -7.57 9.78 -6.94
CA ILE A 320 -8.53 10.83 -6.63
C ILE A 320 -9.31 10.45 -5.38
N SER A 321 -9.27 11.32 -4.37
CA SER A 321 -9.88 11.12 -3.05
C SER A 321 -10.27 12.46 -2.42
N LYS A 322 -11.08 12.45 -1.37
CA LYS A 322 -11.56 13.70 -0.70
C LYS A 322 -10.45 14.38 0.08
N ARG A 323 -9.58 13.58 0.70
CA ARG A 323 -8.34 14.05 1.34
C ARG A 323 -7.15 13.50 0.59
N PHE A 324 -6.08 14.29 0.50
CA PHE A 324 -4.88 13.91 -0.25
C PHE A 324 -4.21 12.67 0.36
N ASP A 325 -3.83 12.71 1.64
CA ASP A 325 -3.28 11.55 2.34
C ASP A 325 -4.34 10.79 3.14
N GLN A 326 -4.07 9.52 3.45
CA GLN A 326 -4.90 8.69 4.33
C GLN A 326 -6.37 8.59 3.93
N ASP A 327 -6.66 8.52 2.63
CA ASP A 327 -8.03 8.40 2.14
C ASP A 327 -8.16 7.29 1.12
N ILE A 328 -9.38 6.78 1.04
CA ILE A 328 -9.76 5.76 0.08
C ILE A 328 -10.12 6.45 -1.24
N SER A 329 -9.69 5.86 -2.34
CA SER A 329 -9.95 6.42 -3.66
C SER A 329 -11.44 6.47 -3.97
N ALA A 330 -11.88 7.63 -4.47
CA ALA A 330 -13.08 7.75 -5.26
C ALA A 330 -12.82 7.14 -6.64
N VAL A 331 -11.76 7.55 -7.32
CA VAL A 331 -11.32 6.96 -8.60
C VAL A 331 -9.82 6.71 -8.52
N MET A 332 -9.42 5.49 -8.86
CA MET A 332 -8.03 5.13 -9.10
C MET A 332 -7.88 4.78 -10.58
N GLY A 333 -7.09 5.52 -11.34
CA GLY A 333 -6.78 5.21 -12.74
C GLY A 333 -5.30 4.87 -12.91
N ALA A 334 -4.98 3.80 -13.62
CA ALA A 334 -3.61 3.45 -13.98
C ALA A 334 -3.54 3.00 -15.44
N PHE A 335 -2.69 3.66 -16.22
CA PHE A 335 -2.67 3.54 -17.67
C PHE A 335 -1.26 3.29 -18.16
N ASN A 336 -1.13 2.46 -19.19
CA ASN A 336 0.15 2.16 -19.80
C ASN A 336 -0.03 1.81 -21.27
N ILE A 337 0.75 2.46 -22.14
CA ILE A 337 0.78 2.17 -23.57
C ILE A 337 2.16 1.72 -24.05
N THR A 338 2.17 0.95 -25.13
CA THR A 338 3.37 0.73 -25.94
C THR A 338 3.21 1.45 -27.27
N ILE A 339 4.28 2.09 -27.73
CA ILE A 339 4.30 2.89 -28.95
C ILE A 339 5.34 2.28 -29.89
N SER A 340 4.98 2.13 -31.16
CA SER A 340 5.92 1.79 -32.23
C SER A 340 5.77 2.78 -33.38
N GLY A 341 6.84 3.51 -33.68
CA GLY A 341 6.78 4.66 -34.59
C GLY A 341 5.85 5.74 -34.05
N LYS A 342 4.76 6.04 -34.78
CA LYS A 342 3.74 7.03 -34.39
C LYS A 342 2.43 6.41 -33.92
N ARG A 343 2.38 5.09 -33.72
CA ARG A 343 1.15 4.35 -33.41
C ARG A 343 1.24 3.67 -32.07
N ILE A 344 0.11 3.61 -31.38
CA ILE A 344 -0.07 2.83 -30.15
C ILE A 344 -0.26 1.37 -30.54
N THR A 345 0.56 0.47 -30.01
CA THR A 345 0.53 -0.97 -30.32
C THR A 345 -0.05 -1.83 -29.19
N SER A 346 -0.15 -1.27 -27.99
CA SER A 346 -0.78 -1.88 -26.82
C SER A 346 -1.28 -0.75 -25.93
N ALA A 347 -2.47 -0.93 -25.34
CA ALA A 347 -3.01 -0.07 -24.31
C ALA A 347 -3.55 -0.93 -23.17
N ARG A 348 -3.24 -0.56 -21.93
CA ARG A 348 -3.84 -1.13 -20.72
C ARG A 348 -4.33 -0.01 -19.84
N PHE A 349 -5.64 0.09 -19.71
CA PHE A 349 -6.31 1.13 -18.92
C PHE A 349 -7.12 0.45 -17.82
N ALA A 350 -6.66 0.57 -16.58
CA ALA A 350 -7.28 -0.09 -15.44
C ALA A 350 -7.81 0.93 -14.43
N PHE A 351 -8.97 0.62 -13.87
CA PHE A 351 -9.66 1.47 -12.92
C PHE A 351 -10.03 0.75 -11.62
N GLY A 352 -9.97 1.48 -10.52
CA GLY A 352 -10.60 1.15 -9.24
C GLY A 352 -11.65 2.21 -8.88
N GLY A 353 -12.71 1.79 -8.20
CA GLY A 353 -13.86 2.64 -7.86
C GLY A 353 -14.86 2.85 -9.01
N MET A 354 -14.68 2.17 -10.14
CA MET A 354 -15.57 2.30 -11.31
C MET A 354 -16.52 1.09 -11.47
N ALA A 355 -16.26 -0.02 -10.79
CA ALA A 355 -17.03 -1.26 -10.85
C ALA A 355 -16.95 -2.04 -9.52
N ALA A 356 -17.63 -3.18 -9.46
CA ALA A 356 -17.58 -4.15 -8.36
C ALA A 356 -16.19 -4.78 -8.15
N THR A 357 -15.30 -4.70 -9.13
CA THR A 357 -13.92 -5.18 -9.07
C THR A 357 -12.97 -4.16 -9.72
N PRO A 358 -11.68 -4.16 -9.37
CA PRO A 358 -10.67 -3.50 -10.18
C PRO A 358 -10.58 -4.20 -11.54
N ARG A 359 -10.75 -3.46 -12.64
CA ARG A 359 -10.76 -4.06 -13.99
C ARG A 359 -10.26 -3.10 -15.07
N ARG A 360 -9.99 -3.68 -16.24
CA ARG A 360 -9.63 -2.97 -17.46
C ARG A 360 -10.84 -2.32 -18.13
N ALA A 361 -10.54 -1.41 -19.06
CA ALA A 361 -11.47 -0.67 -19.90
C ALA A 361 -11.27 -1.06 -21.40
N PRO A 362 -11.77 -2.23 -21.85
CA PRO A 362 -11.56 -2.68 -23.23
C PRO A 362 -12.03 -1.72 -24.32
N ALA A 363 -13.17 -1.05 -24.16
CA ALA A 363 -13.66 -0.11 -25.18
C ALA A 363 -12.71 1.08 -25.34
N VAL A 364 -12.21 1.62 -24.22
CA VAL A 364 -11.15 2.66 -24.20
C VAL A 364 -9.88 2.16 -24.88
N GLU A 365 -9.45 0.93 -24.57
CA GLU A 365 -8.23 0.33 -25.13
C GLU A 365 -8.34 0.11 -26.65
N ASP A 366 -9.50 -0.33 -27.15
CA ASP A 366 -9.78 -0.55 -28.57
C ASP A 366 -9.75 0.75 -29.39
N CYS A 367 -10.17 1.88 -28.80
CA CYS A 367 -10.02 3.20 -29.40
C CYS A 367 -8.56 3.65 -29.54
N LEU A 368 -7.63 3.06 -28.78
CA LEU A 368 -6.22 3.45 -28.78
C LEU A 368 -5.35 2.49 -29.57
N VAL A 369 -5.58 1.18 -29.45
CA VAL A 369 -4.74 0.17 -30.12
C VAL A 369 -4.86 0.32 -31.63
N GLY A 370 -3.71 0.43 -32.29
CA GLY A 370 -3.64 0.67 -33.72
C GLY A 370 -3.92 2.11 -34.12
N HIS A 371 -4.14 3.06 -33.20
CA HIS A 371 -4.37 4.46 -33.55
C HIS A 371 -3.09 5.31 -33.38
N PRO A 372 -3.00 6.49 -34.05
CA PRO A 372 -1.90 7.42 -33.87
C PRO A 372 -1.80 7.94 -32.42
N LEU A 373 -0.59 8.31 -31.98
CA LEU A 373 -0.38 9.00 -30.71
C LEU A 373 -0.81 10.48 -30.84
N THR A 374 -2.11 10.75 -30.74
CA THR A 374 -2.70 12.10 -30.88
C THR A 374 -3.77 12.33 -29.82
N MET A 375 -4.06 13.61 -29.52
CA MET A 375 -5.14 13.96 -28.60
C MET A 375 -6.50 13.47 -29.07
N ASP A 376 -6.80 13.52 -30.37
CA ASP A 376 -8.06 13.01 -30.93
C ASP A 376 -8.30 11.54 -30.57
N SER A 377 -7.24 10.71 -30.56
CA SER A 377 -7.34 9.31 -30.16
C SER A 377 -7.70 9.16 -28.68
N PHE A 378 -7.15 10.02 -27.81
CA PHE A 378 -7.50 10.03 -26.38
C PHE A 378 -8.86 10.66 -26.10
N VAL A 379 -9.33 11.61 -26.92
CA VAL A 379 -10.70 12.16 -26.83
C VAL A 379 -11.71 11.08 -27.17
N ALA A 380 -11.50 10.36 -28.28
CA ALA A 380 -12.35 9.23 -28.66
C ALA A 380 -12.34 8.14 -27.57
N ALA A 381 -11.16 7.78 -27.05
CA ALA A 381 -11.03 6.80 -25.99
C ALA A 381 -11.72 7.23 -24.68
N ALA A 382 -11.65 8.52 -24.31
CA ALA A 382 -12.34 9.02 -23.13
C ALA A 382 -13.87 8.92 -23.28
N ALA A 383 -14.42 9.22 -24.46
CA ALA A 383 -15.85 9.09 -24.73
C ALA A 383 -16.33 7.62 -24.64
N ALA A 384 -15.50 6.66 -25.08
CA ALA A 384 -15.82 5.23 -25.03
C ALA A 384 -15.85 4.63 -23.61
N LEU A 385 -15.44 5.38 -22.57
CA LEU A 385 -15.40 4.88 -21.19
C LEU A 385 -16.79 4.47 -20.67
N GLU A 386 -17.87 5.08 -21.18
CA GLU A 386 -19.24 4.78 -20.78
C GLU A 386 -19.68 3.36 -21.19
N ASP A 387 -19.07 2.81 -22.23
CA ASP A 387 -19.31 1.43 -22.67
C ASP A 387 -18.66 0.39 -21.73
N ASP A 388 -17.63 0.82 -20.97
CA ASP A 388 -16.90 -0.04 -20.05
C ASP A 388 -17.46 0.00 -18.62
N PHE A 389 -18.05 1.13 -18.19
CA PHE A 389 -18.41 1.36 -16.79
C PHE A 389 -19.75 2.08 -16.58
N SER A 390 -20.49 1.60 -15.59
CA SER A 390 -21.64 2.30 -14.99
C SER A 390 -21.42 2.39 -13.48
N PRO A 391 -20.63 3.36 -12.99
CA PRO A 391 -20.30 3.47 -11.56
C PRO A 391 -21.53 3.76 -10.69
N ILE A 392 -21.44 3.47 -9.40
CA ILE A 392 -22.51 3.73 -8.42
C ILE A 392 -22.20 4.96 -7.55
N ASP A 393 -23.24 5.56 -7.00
CA ASP A 393 -23.12 6.52 -5.91
C ASP A 393 -22.68 5.81 -4.61
N ASP A 394 -21.75 6.43 -3.87
CA ASP A 394 -21.46 6.04 -2.49
C ASP A 394 -20.96 7.24 -1.66
N MET A 395 -20.57 6.98 -0.40
CA MET A 395 -20.03 7.99 0.51
C MET A 395 -18.74 8.67 0.03
N ARG A 396 -18.07 8.16 -1.01
CA ARG A 396 -16.80 8.67 -1.54
C ARG A 396 -17.02 9.59 -2.73
N ALA A 397 -17.95 9.26 -3.62
CA ALA A 397 -18.30 10.09 -4.78
C ALA A 397 -19.61 9.62 -5.45
N SER A 398 -20.27 10.53 -6.16
CA SER A 398 -21.36 10.17 -7.06
C SER A 398 -20.88 9.44 -8.32
N ALA A 399 -21.76 8.68 -8.95
CA ALA A 399 -21.54 8.01 -10.23
C ALA A 399 -21.06 8.99 -11.30
N ASP A 400 -21.78 10.09 -11.49
CA ASP A 400 -21.46 11.12 -12.49
C ASP A 400 -20.06 11.72 -12.26
N TYR A 401 -19.71 12.01 -11.00
CA TYR A 401 -18.39 12.54 -10.66
C TYR A 401 -17.29 11.52 -10.99
N ARG A 402 -17.52 10.23 -10.68
CA ARG A 402 -16.55 9.16 -10.98
C ARG A 402 -16.30 9.05 -12.48
N LEU A 403 -17.37 9.02 -13.27
CA LEU A 403 -17.29 8.91 -14.72
C LEU A 403 -16.57 10.11 -15.34
N GLN A 404 -17.00 11.32 -15.00
CA GLN A 404 -16.38 12.56 -15.49
C GLN A 404 -14.89 12.63 -15.14
N VAL A 405 -14.52 12.29 -13.90
CA VAL A 405 -13.12 12.28 -13.47
C VAL A 405 -12.33 11.23 -14.23
N ALA A 406 -12.86 10.03 -14.41
CA ALA A 406 -12.16 8.95 -15.11
C ALA A 406 -11.91 9.31 -16.59
N GLN A 407 -12.89 9.91 -17.28
CA GLN A 407 -12.72 10.46 -18.63
C GLN A 407 -11.63 11.54 -18.66
N ASN A 408 -11.66 12.48 -17.71
CA ASN A 408 -10.65 13.54 -17.61
C ASN A 408 -9.23 13.00 -17.34
N LEU A 409 -9.11 11.89 -16.61
CA LEU A 409 -7.82 11.23 -16.40
C LEU A 409 -7.26 10.63 -17.69
N ILE A 410 -8.11 10.08 -18.57
CA ILE A 410 -7.70 9.60 -19.90
C ILE A 410 -7.20 10.78 -20.75
N LEU A 411 -7.91 11.90 -20.75
CA LEU A 411 -7.48 13.11 -21.45
C LEU A 411 -6.15 13.65 -20.91
N LYS A 412 -6.00 13.71 -19.58
CA LYS A 412 -4.75 14.12 -18.93
C LYS A 412 -3.59 13.20 -19.34
N TYR A 413 -3.82 11.90 -19.36
CA TYR A 413 -2.84 10.93 -19.84
C TYR A 413 -2.47 11.17 -21.30
N GLY A 414 -3.46 11.45 -22.15
CA GLY A 414 -3.22 11.85 -23.53
C GLY A 414 -2.30 13.05 -23.64
N MET A 415 -2.57 14.11 -22.88
CA MET A 415 -1.73 15.32 -22.86
C MET A 415 -0.29 15.02 -22.43
N ASP A 416 -0.11 14.18 -21.39
CA ASP A 416 1.20 13.73 -20.93
C ASP A 416 1.97 12.97 -22.02
N MET A 417 1.27 12.15 -22.83
CA MET A 417 1.88 11.32 -23.87
C MET A 417 2.17 12.06 -25.16
N THR A 418 1.35 13.05 -25.53
CA THR A 418 1.50 13.84 -26.77
C THR A 418 2.35 15.11 -26.56
N GLY A 419 2.62 15.50 -25.31
CA GLY A 419 3.26 16.76 -24.98
C GLY A 419 2.35 17.98 -25.21
N SER A 420 1.03 17.78 -25.26
CA SER A 420 0.06 18.86 -25.39
C SER A 420 0.07 19.76 -24.15
N ALA A 421 -0.28 21.04 -24.34
CA ALA A 421 -0.33 21.99 -23.23
C ALA A 421 -1.35 21.53 -22.17
N VAL A 422 -0.91 21.50 -20.91
CA VAL A 422 -1.79 21.21 -19.78
C VAL A 422 -2.60 22.47 -19.46
N PRO A 423 -3.94 22.44 -19.53
CA PRO A 423 -4.75 23.62 -19.25
C PRO A 423 -4.54 24.07 -17.80
N ARG A 424 -4.23 25.36 -17.61
CA ARG A 424 -4.02 25.93 -16.28
C ARG A 424 -5.23 26.76 -15.86
N LEU A 425 -6.05 26.20 -14.97
CA LEU A 425 -7.15 26.91 -14.32
C LEU A 425 -6.69 28.17 -13.56
N ALA A 426 -5.46 28.17 -13.04
CA ALA A 426 -4.86 29.31 -12.35
C ALA A 426 -3.65 29.85 -13.13
N GLY A 427 -3.71 31.12 -13.51
CA GLY A 427 -2.68 31.82 -14.29
C GLY A 427 -3.29 32.89 -15.20
N PRO A 428 -2.48 33.73 -15.87
CA PRO A 428 -2.97 34.85 -16.69
C PRO A 428 -3.90 34.43 -17.84
N GLN A 429 -3.82 33.17 -18.29
CA GLN A 429 -4.60 32.63 -19.40
C GLN A 429 -5.81 31.77 -18.97
N GLY A 430 -5.91 31.43 -17.68
CA GLY A 430 -7.10 30.83 -17.03
C GLY A 430 -7.90 29.82 -17.87
N VAL A 431 -9.20 30.09 -18.02
CA VAL A 431 -10.18 29.22 -18.72
C VAL A 431 -10.06 29.30 -20.26
N ALA A 432 -9.32 30.27 -20.80
CA ALA A 432 -9.20 30.47 -22.25
C ALA A 432 -8.47 29.31 -22.95
N ASP A 433 -7.51 28.67 -22.26
CA ASP A 433 -6.82 27.48 -22.75
C ASP A 433 -7.75 26.25 -22.88
N ILE A 434 -8.79 26.19 -22.05
CA ILE A 434 -9.78 25.08 -22.04
C ILE A 434 -10.75 25.24 -23.21
N ALA A 435 -11.19 26.47 -23.50
CA ALA A 435 -12.07 26.76 -24.64
C ALA A 435 -11.38 26.44 -25.98
N ALA A 436 -10.11 26.79 -26.14
CA ALA A 436 -9.35 26.49 -27.36
C ALA A 436 -9.12 24.99 -27.59
N LEU A 437 -9.07 24.18 -26.52
CA LEU A 437 -8.96 22.71 -26.61
C LEU A 437 -10.29 22.04 -26.97
N LEU A 438 -11.42 22.63 -26.58
CA LEU A 438 -12.76 22.13 -26.89
C LEU A 438 -13.27 22.60 -28.26
N GLU A 439 -12.77 23.72 -28.77
CA GLU A 439 -13.12 24.25 -30.11
C GLU A 439 -12.19 23.75 -31.24
N ALA A 440 -11.08 23.08 -30.90
CA ALA A 440 -10.13 22.51 -31.86
C ALA A 440 -10.39 21.03 -32.20
N GLY A 441 -11.38 20.40 -31.57
CA GLY A 441 -11.98 19.13 -31.99
C GLY A 441 -13.36 19.38 -32.60
#